data_AF-A0A1E3JEY9-F1
#
_entry.id   AF-A0A1E3JEY9-F1
#
_cell.length_a   1.000
_cell.length_b   1.000
_cell.length_c   1.000
_cell.angle_alpha   90.00
_cell.angle_beta   90.00
_cell.angle_gamma   90.00
#
_symmetry.space_group_name_H-M   'P 1'
#
loop_
_entity.id
_entity.type
_entity.pdbx_description
1 polymer ?
#
loop_
_entity_poly.entity_id
_entity_poly.type
_entity_poly.pdbx_seq_one_letter_code
_entity_poly.pdbx_strand_id
1 'polypeptide(L)'
;MPLPRPRLWDLRQSAHAQAHALAPGIVPAPAEGVDLSHDLKPDSEADKEKLAKALEKKSDASELKNKGILKGNPGDSLAGKKDELQKAMQKDVLDNGIAQRPHPEDLVSKGILSRKWLYNATVVPDEQNVADEAPKTN
;
A
#
# COMPACT_ATOMS: atom_id res chain seq x y z
N MET A 1 -17.84 -7.98 -49.79
CA MET A 1 -16.97 -7.04 -49.05
C MET A 1 -17.47 -6.96 -47.61
N PRO A 2 -16.62 -7.21 -46.59
CA PRO A 2 -17.04 -7.09 -45.19
C PRO A 2 -17.12 -5.61 -44.78
N LEU A 3 -18.14 -5.24 -44.00
CA LEU A 3 -18.33 -3.88 -43.50
C LEU A 3 -17.22 -3.52 -42.48
N PRO A 4 -16.80 -2.23 -42.43
CA PRO A 4 -15.80 -1.78 -41.48
C PRO A 4 -16.33 -1.91 -40.04
N ARG A 5 -15.49 -2.39 -39.12
CA ARG A 5 -15.86 -2.51 -37.70
C ARG A 5 -15.94 -1.13 -37.06
N PRO A 6 -16.99 -0.84 -36.27
CA PRO A 6 -17.11 0.43 -35.58
C PRO A 6 -16.02 0.59 -34.53
N ARG A 7 -15.61 1.84 -34.29
CA ARG A 7 -14.68 2.21 -33.21
C ARG A 7 -15.35 2.07 -31.85
N LEU A 8 -14.57 1.76 -30.82
CA LEU A 8 -15.06 1.46 -29.48
C LEU A 8 -15.92 2.59 -28.89
N TRP A 9 -15.56 3.84 -29.18
CA TRP A 9 -16.31 5.02 -28.76
C TRP A 9 -17.72 5.06 -29.35
N ASP A 10 -17.85 4.83 -30.66
CA ASP A 10 -19.16 4.82 -31.33
C ASP A 10 -20.01 3.65 -30.86
N LEU A 11 -19.39 2.49 -30.62
CA LEU A 11 -20.10 1.30 -30.12
C LEU A 11 -20.65 1.54 -28.70
N ARG A 12 -19.86 2.18 -27.83
CA ARG A 12 -20.32 2.57 -26.49
C ARG A 12 -21.48 3.58 -26.56
N GLN A 13 -21.37 4.58 -27.44
CA GLN A 13 -22.41 5.60 -27.60
C GLN A 13 -23.72 4.99 -28.14
N SER A 14 -23.60 4.08 -29.11
CA SER A 14 -24.72 3.34 -29.68
C SER A 14 -25.37 2.39 -28.67
N ALA A 15 -24.58 1.65 -27.88
CA ALA A 15 -25.10 0.75 -26.84
C ALA A 15 -25.87 1.51 -25.76
N HIS A 16 -25.38 2.69 -25.36
CA HIS A 16 -26.11 3.57 -24.43
C HIS A 16 -27.46 4.02 -25.04
N ALA A 17 -27.47 4.47 -26.29
CA ALA A 17 -28.69 4.86 -27.00
C ALA A 17 -29.68 3.69 -27.17
N GLN A 18 -29.17 2.49 -27.45
CA GLN A 18 -29.98 1.28 -27.60
C GLN A 18 -30.63 0.85 -26.28
N ALA A 19 -29.95 1.06 -25.14
CA ALA A 19 -30.52 0.79 -23.81
C ALA A 19 -31.73 1.69 -23.51
N HIS A 20 -31.71 2.96 -23.93
CA HIS A 20 -32.85 3.88 -23.79
C HIS A 20 -34.06 3.45 -24.64
N ALA A 21 -33.81 3.00 -25.88
CA ALA A 21 -34.87 2.57 -26.79
C ALA A 21 -35.61 1.30 -26.31
N LEU A 22 -34.92 0.42 -25.58
CA LEU A 22 -35.46 -0.87 -25.13
C LEU A 22 -36.36 -0.74 -23.88
N ALA A 23 -36.22 0.34 -23.10
CA ALA A 23 -36.97 0.55 -21.86
C ALA A 23 -37.33 2.04 -21.65
N PRO A 24 -38.29 2.60 -22.40
CA PRO A 24 -38.68 4.02 -22.32
C PRO A 24 -39.34 4.42 -20.97
N GLY A 25 -39.67 3.45 -20.10
CA GLY A 25 -40.34 3.68 -18.81
C GLY A 25 -39.45 3.60 -17.57
N ILE A 26 -38.16 3.25 -17.73
CA ILE A 26 -37.18 3.43 -16.65
C ILE A 26 -36.80 4.92 -16.67
N VAL A 27 -37.22 5.65 -15.64
CA VAL A 27 -36.76 7.02 -15.42
C VAL A 27 -35.24 6.91 -15.15
N PRO A 28 -34.37 7.57 -15.92
CA PRO A 28 -32.97 7.65 -15.52
C PRO A 28 -32.94 8.25 -14.11
N ALA A 29 -32.03 7.78 -13.25
CA ALA A 29 -31.71 8.53 -12.03
C ALA A 29 -31.57 10.00 -12.45
N PRO A 30 -32.24 10.94 -11.76
CA PRO A 30 -32.27 12.32 -12.20
C PRO A 30 -30.84 12.76 -12.47
N ALA A 31 -30.60 13.46 -13.58
CA ALA A 31 -29.32 14.10 -13.83
C ALA A 31 -28.97 15.14 -12.73
N GLU A 32 -29.83 15.33 -11.74
CA GLU A 32 -29.53 15.97 -10.48
C GLU A 32 -28.58 15.09 -9.66
N GLY A 33 -27.29 15.45 -9.70
CA GLY A 33 -26.24 14.83 -8.90
C GLY A 33 -25.06 14.31 -9.71
N VAL A 34 -25.14 14.32 -11.04
CA VAL A 34 -23.93 14.23 -11.85
C VAL A 34 -23.33 15.63 -11.86
N ASP A 35 -22.26 15.80 -11.09
CA ASP A 35 -21.52 17.06 -11.02
C ASP A 35 -20.87 17.36 -12.39
N LEU A 36 -21.63 18.01 -13.27
CA LEU A 36 -21.21 18.51 -14.58
C LEU A 36 -20.34 19.78 -14.44
N SER A 37 -20.11 20.27 -13.21
CA SER A 37 -19.32 21.49 -12.98
C SER A 37 -17.84 21.35 -13.34
N HIS A 38 -17.38 20.11 -13.51
CA HIS A 38 -16.07 19.82 -14.04
C HIS A 38 -16.24 19.20 -15.42
N ASP A 39 -16.48 20.07 -16.40
CA ASP A 39 -15.95 19.86 -17.74
C ASP A 39 -14.50 19.41 -17.53
N LEU A 40 -14.19 18.15 -17.83
CA LEU A 40 -12.84 17.54 -17.76
C LEU A 40 -11.86 18.17 -18.76
N LYS A 41 -12.07 19.45 -19.09
CA LYS A 41 -11.24 20.27 -19.92
C LYS A 41 -10.14 20.86 -19.04
N PRO A 42 -8.86 20.71 -19.41
CA PRO A 42 -7.73 21.21 -18.61
C PRO A 42 -7.73 22.75 -18.44
N ASP A 43 -8.59 23.46 -19.17
CA ASP A 43 -8.67 24.92 -19.16
C ASP A 43 -9.64 25.51 -18.13
N SER A 44 -10.38 24.68 -17.38
CA SER A 44 -11.28 25.15 -16.33
C SER A 44 -10.51 25.90 -15.23
N GLU A 45 -10.94 27.11 -14.88
CA GLU A 45 -10.29 27.93 -13.85
C GLU A 45 -10.31 27.26 -12.46
N ALA A 46 -11.39 26.55 -12.13
CA ALA A 46 -11.50 25.84 -10.86
C ALA A 46 -10.45 24.71 -10.72
N ASP A 47 -10.12 24.04 -11.82
CA ASP A 47 -9.07 23.01 -11.82
C ASP A 47 -7.67 23.60 -11.75
N LYS A 48 -7.46 24.77 -12.36
CA LYS A 48 -6.20 25.53 -12.24
C LYS A 48 -5.98 25.98 -10.80
N GLU A 49 -7.02 26.45 -10.11
CA GLU A 49 -6.93 26.82 -8.69
C GLU A 49 -6.60 25.62 -7.80
N LYS A 50 -7.27 24.48 -8.02
CA LYS A 50 -6.97 23.21 -7.32
C LYS A 50 -5.54 22.74 -7.58
N LEU A 51 -5.10 22.82 -8.84
CA LEU A 51 -3.74 22.46 -9.23
C LEU A 51 -2.73 23.38 -8.57
N ALA A 52 -2.95 24.71 -8.59
CA ALA A 52 -2.07 25.67 -7.94
C ALA A 52 -1.93 25.39 -6.44
N LYS A 53 -3.04 25.12 -5.75
CA LYS A 53 -3.04 24.73 -4.34
C LYS A 53 -2.31 23.41 -4.09
N ALA A 54 -2.43 22.44 -4.99
CA ALA A 54 -1.69 21.19 -4.92
C ALA A 54 -0.17 21.39 -5.15
N LEU A 55 0.20 22.29 -6.06
CA LEU A 55 1.58 22.64 -6.36
C LEU A 55 2.26 23.32 -5.16
N GLU A 56 1.55 24.19 -4.44
CA GLU A 56 2.05 24.85 -3.23
C GLU A 56 2.40 23.83 -2.14
N LYS A 57 1.61 22.76 -2.01
CA LYS A 57 1.84 21.69 -1.03
C LYS A 57 2.84 20.62 -1.50
N LYS A 58 3.50 20.80 -2.65
CA LYS A 58 4.44 19.77 -3.15
C LYS A 58 5.61 19.59 -2.20
N SER A 59 5.78 18.36 -1.71
CA SER A 59 6.97 17.94 -0.98
C SER A 59 8.20 17.91 -1.88
N ASP A 60 9.37 18.21 -1.32
CA ASP A 60 10.65 18.11 -2.02
C ASP A 60 11.03 16.64 -2.31
N ALA A 61 11.84 16.41 -3.35
CA ALA A 61 12.34 15.08 -3.67
C ALA A 61 13.08 14.42 -2.50
N SER A 62 13.82 15.20 -1.71
CA SER A 62 14.50 14.71 -0.50
C SER A 62 13.52 14.22 0.56
N GLU A 63 12.43 14.95 0.79
CA GLU A 63 11.38 14.54 1.72
C GLU A 63 10.68 13.26 1.28
N LEU A 64 10.46 13.09 -0.03
CA LEU A 64 9.86 11.87 -0.58
C LEU A 64 10.78 10.65 -0.44
N LYS A 65 12.10 10.82 -0.53
CA LYS A 65 13.07 9.75 -0.23
C LYS A 65 13.04 9.39 1.25
N ASN A 66 13.02 10.38 2.14
CA ASN A 66 12.98 10.16 3.58
C ASN A 66 11.68 9.46 4.02
N LYS A 67 10.56 9.79 3.38
CA LYS A 67 9.27 9.08 3.57
C LYS A 67 9.25 7.69 2.92
N GLY A 68 10.32 7.26 2.24
CA GLY A 68 10.42 5.97 1.57
C GLY A 68 9.56 5.81 0.32
N ILE A 69 8.96 6.91 -0.17
CA ILE A 69 8.10 6.94 -1.36
C ILE A 69 8.97 6.89 -2.62
N LEU A 70 10.01 7.71 -2.66
CA LEU A 70 10.93 7.78 -3.79
C LEU A 70 12.14 6.86 -3.55
N LYS A 71 12.29 5.81 -4.37
CA LYS A 71 13.35 4.79 -4.23
C LYS A 71 14.69 5.16 -4.87
N GLY A 72 14.75 6.25 -5.62
CA GLY A 72 15.95 6.66 -6.37
C GLY A 72 15.84 8.09 -6.88
N ASN A 73 16.68 8.47 -7.84
CA ASN A 73 16.57 9.80 -8.45
C ASN A 73 15.31 9.88 -9.34
N PRO A 74 14.65 11.04 -9.48
CA PRO A 74 13.50 11.18 -10.37
C PRO A 74 13.90 10.84 -11.81
N GLY A 75 13.13 9.97 -12.47
CA GLY A 75 13.39 9.54 -13.84
C GLY A 75 14.26 8.29 -13.99
N ASP A 76 14.77 7.70 -12.89
CA ASP A 76 15.49 6.42 -12.97
C ASP A 76 14.49 5.26 -13.10
N SER A 77 14.30 4.78 -14.34
CA SER A 77 13.44 3.61 -14.64
C SER A 77 13.91 2.33 -13.94
N LEU A 78 15.17 2.26 -13.50
CA LEU A 78 15.74 1.10 -12.82
C LEU A 78 15.68 1.22 -11.29
N ALA A 79 15.20 2.33 -10.73
CA ALA A 79 15.15 2.53 -9.28
C ALA A 79 14.42 1.40 -8.55
N GLY A 80 13.30 0.91 -9.10
CA GLY A 80 12.56 -0.22 -8.54
C GLY A 80 13.39 -1.51 -8.51
N LYS A 81 13.99 -1.88 -9.65
CA LYS A 81 14.84 -3.08 -9.76
C LYS A 81 16.08 -3.02 -8.86
N LYS A 82 16.67 -1.83 -8.69
CA LYS A 82 17.80 -1.62 -7.79
C LYS A 82 17.40 -1.82 -6.32
N ASP A 83 16.25 -1.31 -5.91
CA ASP A 83 15.71 -1.50 -4.55
C ASP A 83 15.39 -2.98 -4.27
N GLU A 84 14.79 -3.67 -5.25
CA GLU A 84 14.54 -5.11 -5.15
C GLU A 84 15.83 -5.92 -4.98
N LEU A 85 16.85 -5.64 -5.79
CA LEU A 85 18.16 -6.28 -5.67
C LEU A 85 18.81 -5.99 -4.31
N GLN A 86 18.79 -4.72 -3.86
CA GLN A 86 19.35 -4.33 -2.57
C GLN A 86 18.68 -5.08 -1.42
N LYS A 87 17.34 -5.22 -1.45
CA LYS A 87 16.59 -5.99 -0.46
C LYS A 87 16.96 -7.46 -0.46
N ALA A 88 17.10 -8.08 -1.64
CA ALA A 88 17.51 -9.47 -1.76
C ALA A 88 18.91 -9.68 -1.15
N MET A 89 19.87 -8.84 -1.51
CA MET A 89 21.23 -8.89 -0.94
C MET A 89 21.22 -8.72 0.58
N GLN A 90 20.44 -7.76 1.11
CA GLN A 90 20.32 -7.54 2.55
C GLN A 90 19.70 -8.75 3.26
N LYS A 91 18.71 -9.39 2.64
CA LYS A 91 18.08 -10.61 3.15
C LYS A 91 19.11 -11.75 3.25
N ASP A 92 19.90 -11.95 2.21
CA ASP A 92 20.92 -13.02 2.19
C ASP A 92 22.01 -12.77 3.25
N VAL A 93 22.46 -11.53 3.42
CA VAL A 93 23.41 -11.16 4.47
C VAL A 93 22.81 -11.40 5.86
N LEU A 94 21.55 -11.00 6.06
CA LEU A 94 20.86 -11.21 7.33
C LEU A 94 20.70 -12.70 7.65
N ASP A 95 20.32 -13.51 6.67
CA ASP A 95 20.12 -14.95 6.84
C ASP A 95 21.43 -15.64 7.25
N ASN A 96 22.54 -15.29 6.58
CA ASN A 96 23.87 -15.76 6.95
C ASN A 96 24.27 -15.33 8.37
N GLY A 97 23.97 -14.08 8.75
CA GLY A 97 24.26 -13.56 10.09
C GLY A 97 23.43 -14.23 11.19
N ILE A 98 22.17 -14.56 10.91
CA ILE A 98 21.30 -15.30 11.82
C ILE A 98 21.76 -16.76 11.94
N ALA A 99 22.15 -17.40 10.83
CA ALA A 99 22.68 -18.76 10.84
C ALA A 99 23.95 -18.90 11.69
N GLN A 100 24.80 -17.88 11.69
CA GLN A 100 26.04 -17.83 12.49
C GLN A 100 25.84 -17.23 13.89
N ARG A 101 24.59 -17.09 14.35
CA ARG A 101 24.30 -16.49 15.66
C ARG A 101 24.94 -17.32 16.79
N PRO A 102 25.85 -16.74 17.61
CA PRO A 102 26.50 -17.46 18.69
C PRO A 102 25.50 -17.84 19.80
N HIS A 103 25.77 -18.96 20.47
CA HIS A 103 24.92 -19.43 21.56
C HIS A 103 24.96 -18.43 22.74
N PRO A 104 23.86 -18.23 23.48
CA PRO A 104 23.84 -17.32 24.63
C PRO A 104 24.91 -17.64 25.69
N GLU A 105 25.31 -18.90 25.86
CA GLU A 105 26.39 -19.27 26.79
C GLU A 105 27.76 -18.73 26.36
N ASP A 106 28.06 -18.72 25.06
CA ASP A 106 29.30 -18.13 24.53
C ASP A 106 29.34 -16.62 24.77
N LEU A 107 28.18 -15.96 24.75
CA LEU A 107 28.05 -14.53 25.05
C LEU A 107 28.26 -14.23 26.53
N VAL A 108 27.89 -15.15 27.43
CA VAL A 108 28.19 -15.04 28.88
C VAL A 108 29.68 -15.25 29.13
N SER A 109 30.30 -16.23 28.46
CA SER A 109 31.75 -16.45 28.56
C SER A 109 32.56 -15.26 28.05
N LYS A 110 32.05 -14.52 27.06
CA LYS A 110 32.66 -13.29 26.54
C LYS A 110 32.34 -12.05 27.39
N GLY A 111 31.56 -12.19 28.48
CA GLY A 111 31.18 -11.10 29.37
C GLY A 111 30.18 -10.09 28.79
N ILE A 112 29.60 -10.38 27.61
CA ILE A 112 28.63 -9.51 26.92
C ILE A 112 27.23 -9.72 27.51
N LEU A 113 26.90 -10.97 27.85
CA LEU A 113 25.60 -11.34 28.42
C LEU A 113 25.74 -11.65 29.91
N SER A 114 24.83 -11.14 30.74
CA SER A 114 24.82 -11.51 32.17
C SER A 114 24.24 -12.91 32.36
N ARG A 115 24.82 -13.69 33.28
CA ARG A 115 24.34 -15.04 33.63
C ARG A 115 22.85 -15.07 33.98
N LYS A 116 22.31 -13.96 34.52
CA LYS A 116 20.87 -13.80 34.81
C LYS A 116 19.98 -14.13 33.61
N TRP A 117 20.43 -13.88 32.38
CA TRP A 117 19.65 -14.10 31.16
C TRP A 117 19.51 -15.57 30.76
N LEU A 118 20.37 -16.48 31.26
CA LEU A 118 20.27 -17.92 30.98
C LEU A 118 19.14 -18.60 31.79
N TYR A 119 18.82 -18.10 32.99
CA TYR A 119 17.78 -18.69 33.85
C TYR A 119 16.35 -18.39 33.39
N ASN A 120 16.17 -17.37 32.55
CA ASN A 120 14.86 -16.89 32.14
C ASN A 120 14.37 -17.60 30.86
N ALA A 121 15.31 -18.09 30.05
CA ALA A 121 15.00 -18.77 28.79
C ALA A 121 14.53 -20.23 29.00
N THR A 122 14.79 -20.80 30.17
CA THR A 122 14.39 -22.17 30.54
C THR A 122 13.01 -22.24 31.20
N VAL A 123 12.42 -21.10 31.56
CA VAL A 123 11.04 -21.03 32.08
C VAL A 123 10.11 -20.76 30.90
N VAL A 124 9.75 -21.83 30.19
CA VAL A 124 8.47 -21.83 29.46
C VAL A 124 7.41 -21.85 30.56
N PRO A 125 6.59 -20.80 30.75
CA PRO A 125 5.44 -20.93 31.62
C PRO A 125 4.53 -21.98 30.98
N ASP A 126 4.42 -23.14 31.61
CA ASP A 126 3.39 -24.12 31.29
C ASP A 126 2.05 -23.37 31.33
N GLU A 127 1.41 -23.20 30.17
CA GLU A 127 0.00 -22.85 30.10
C GLU A 127 -0.81 -24.04 30.64
N GLN A 128 -0.87 -24.18 31.95
CA GLN A 128 -1.78 -25.10 32.62
C GLN A 128 -2.46 -24.41 33.80
N ASN A 129 -3.78 -24.31 33.66
CA ASN A 129 -4.79 -24.08 34.70
C ASN A 129 -5.19 -22.62 35.03
N VAL A 130 -5.81 -21.95 34.05
CA VAL A 130 -6.88 -20.97 34.33
C VAL A 130 -8.22 -21.68 34.08
N ALA A 131 -8.63 -22.54 35.00
CA ALA A 131 -9.98 -23.10 35.02
C ALA A 131 -10.54 -22.97 36.44
N ASP A 132 -11.65 -22.24 36.52
CA ASP A 132 -12.60 -22.15 37.63
C ASP A 132 -12.12 -21.64 38.99
N GLU A 133 -12.30 -20.34 39.21
CA GLU A 133 -13.03 -19.92 40.42
C GLU A 133 -13.86 -18.66 40.12
N ALA A 134 -15.15 -18.88 39.81
CA ALA A 134 -16.13 -17.79 39.78
C ALA A 134 -16.26 -17.17 41.17
N PRO A 135 -16.38 -15.83 41.31
CA PRO A 135 -16.54 -15.21 42.60
C PRO A 135 -17.91 -15.57 43.19
N LYS A 136 -17.91 -16.33 44.30
CA LYS A 136 -19.09 -16.49 45.16
C LYS A 136 -19.49 -15.10 45.66
N THR A 137 -20.63 -14.63 45.19
CA THR A 137 -21.34 -13.48 45.74
C THR A 137 -21.73 -13.81 47.18
N ASN A 138 -21.26 -13.01 48.14
CA ASN A 138 -21.86 -12.90 49.47
C ASN A 138 -22.97 -11.86 49.42
#